data_AF-Q7U9S7-F1
#
_entry.id   AF-Q7U9S7-F1
#
_cell.length_a   1.000
_cell.length_b   1.000
_cell.length_c   1.000
_cell.angle_alpha   90.00
_cell.angle_beta   90.00
_cell.angle_gamma   90.00
#
_symmetry.space_group_name_H-M   'P 1'
#
loop_
_entity.id
_entity.type
_entity.pdbx_description
1 polymer ?
#
loop_
_entity_poly.entity_id
_entity_poly.type
_entity_poly.pdbx_seq_one_letter_code
_entity_poly.pdbx_strand_id
1 'polypeptide(L)'
;MGSWLQRVWRRWRGWCHRGRCSELSHQIDAALQNHDLARALKGLELQLCLDCSHHVERLLFVRQSRPASQQLSLNLFMAMADLPNLRDHHRFYLLIATIHSALQLDDAACLTEFKPRLSQAACLEHAPSRKLIVSGRNREHPFKQLISARSCLLQVALRDQNMVACQRIAFANLELLEMLPWTKLPADVLLRSTTNLVKALLPCCVLDQQRGRVQTSLSRLEQQLSGARFDALRSSAREDHLLFLRSVLAWLDAVKTNGESVELLNQLRSWLLSNDASSVWAGSQQLTWIGLA
;
A
#
# COMPACT_ATOMS: atom_id res chain seq x y z
N MET A 1 3.37 14.21 -26.36
CA MET A 1 2.84 13.06 -27.15
C MET A 1 3.59 11.79 -26.73
N GLY A 2 3.05 10.92 -25.86
CA GLY A 2 3.89 9.81 -25.36
C GLY A 2 3.23 8.65 -24.62
N SER A 3 2.14 8.84 -23.86
CA SER A 3 1.59 7.74 -23.05
C SER A 3 0.47 6.93 -23.73
N TRP A 4 -0.28 7.53 -24.65
CA TRP A 4 -1.44 6.86 -25.25
C TRP A 4 -1.03 5.85 -26.34
N LEU A 5 -0.15 6.26 -27.27
CA LEU A 5 0.38 5.37 -28.31
C LEU A 5 1.14 4.18 -27.73
N GLN A 6 1.99 4.40 -26.71
CA GLN A 6 2.65 3.30 -26.00
C GLN A 6 1.66 2.33 -25.35
N ARG A 7 0.54 2.83 -24.79
CA ARG A 7 -0.51 1.99 -24.20
C ARG A 7 -1.25 1.15 -25.25
N VAL A 8 -1.60 1.75 -26.38
CA VAL A 8 -2.25 1.05 -27.51
C VAL A 8 -1.31 -0.01 -28.07
N TRP A 9 -0.05 0.35 -28.30
CA TRP A 9 0.98 -0.57 -28.79
C TRP A 9 1.18 -1.78 -27.86
N ARG A 10 1.26 -1.56 -26.55
CA ARG A 10 1.36 -2.66 -25.56
C ARG A 10 0.13 -3.56 -25.55
N ARG A 11 -1.07 -2.98 -25.64
CA ARG A 11 -2.31 -3.76 -25.74
C ARG A 11 -2.32 -4.61 -27.02
N TRP A 12 -1.89 -4.04 -28.12
CA TRP A 12 -1.78 -4.74 -29.39
C TRP A 12 -0.75 -5.87 -29.34
N ARG A 13 0.46 -5.62 -28.82
CA ARG A 13 1.49 -6.66 -28.60
C ARG A 13 1.01 -7.77 -27.67
N GLY A 14 0.41 -7.41 -26.53
CA GLY A 14 -0.16 -8.38 -25.60
C GLY A 14 -1.26 -9.24 -26.24
N TRP A 15 -2.06 -8.66 -27.14
CA TRP A 15 -3.04 -9.41 -27.92
C TRP A 15 -2.38 -10.35 -28.95
N CYS A 16 -1.37 -9.88 -29.68
CA CYS A 16 -0.61 -10.68 -30.64
C CYS A 16 0.06 -11.90 -29.99
N HIS A 17 0.55 -11.74 -28.76
CA HIS A 17 1.25 -12.81 -28.03
C HIS A 17 0.39 -13.54 -27.00
N ARG A 18 -0.94 -13.35 -27.00
CA ARG A 18 -1.84 -13.86 -25.95
C ARG A 18 -1.69 -15.36 -25.69
N GLY A 19 -1.53 -16.17 -26.74
CA GLY A 19 -1.37 -17.63 -26.63
C GLY A 19 -0.07 -17.99 -25.90
N ARG A 20 1.04 -17.38 -26.31
CA ARG A 20 2.34 -17.57 -25.67
C ARG A 20 2.35 -17.05 -24.23
N CYS A 21 1.72 -15.91 -23.95
CA CYS A 21 1.60 -15.39 -22.59
C CYS A 21 0.78 -16.32 -21.69
N SER A 22 -0.28 -16.95 -22.22
CA SER A 22 -1.07 -17.93 -21.50
C SER A 22 -0.26 -19.19 -21.18
N GLU A 23 0.44 -19.73 -22.17
CA GLU A 23 1.34 -20.89 -22.01
C GLU A 23 2.40 -20.62 -20.93
N LEU A 24 3.09 -19.47 -21.02
CA LEU A 24 4.07 -19.06 -20.02
C LEU A 24 3.44 -18.92 -18.63
N SER A 25 2.20 -18.43 -18.53
CA SER A 25 1.51 -18.32 -17.23
C SER A 25 1.31 -19.68 -16.58
N HIS A 26 0.90 -20.70 -17.35
CA HIS A 26 0.78 -22.07 -16.85
C HIS A 26 2.14 -22.66 -16.44
N GLN A 27 3.20 -22.38 -17.20
CA GLN A 27 4.55 -22.84 -16.86
C GLN A 27 5.07 -22.18 -15.58
N ILE A 28 4.81 -20.89 -15.38
CA ILE A 28 5.18 -20.19 -14.14
C ILE A 28 4.41 -20.77 -12.96
N ASP A 29 3.10 -21.00 -13.10
CA ASP A 29 2.29 -21.59 -12.03
C ASP A 29 2.78 -23.00 -11.65
N ALA A 30 3.05 -23.84 -12.64
CA ALA A 30 3.60 -25.18 -12.41
C ALA A 30 5.00 -25.13 -11.77
N ALA A 31 5.85 -24.19 -12.18
CA ALA A 31 7.18 -24.01 -11.60
C ALA A 31 7.09 -23.57 -10.13
N LEU A 32 6.21 -22.61 -9.82
CA LEU A 32 5.99 -22.16 -8.44
C LEU A 32 5.40 -23.27 -7.55
N GLN A 33 4.49 -24.08 -8.08
CA GLN A 33 3.95 -25.26 -7.37
C GLN A 33 5.04 -26.30 -7.06
N ASN A 34 6.01 -26.47 -7.99
CA ASN A 34 7.15 -27.38 -7.81
C ASN A 34 8.35 -26.72 -7.09
N HIS A 35 8.18 -25.52 -6.55
CA HIS A 35 9.23 -24.73 -5.88
C HIS A 35 10.47 -24.44 -6.77
N ASP A 36 10.32 -24.48 -8.09
CA ASP A 36 11.36 -24.18 -9.08
C ASP A 36 11.37 -22.68 -9.39
N LEU A 37 12.04 -21.91 -8.52
CA LEU A 37 12.15 -20.46 -8.68
C LEU A 37 12.86 -20.06 -9.98
N ALA A 38 13.90 -20.79 -10.39
CA ALA A 38 14.66 -20.46 -11.58
C ALA A 38 13.77 -20.51 -12.83
N ARG A 39 12.97 -21.57 -12.98
CA ARG A 39 12.03 -21.71 -14.09
C ARG A 39 10.90 -20.70 -14.01
N ALA A 40 10.38 -20.41 -12.82
CA ALA A 40 9.35 -19.38 -12.63
C ALA A 40 9.86 -17.99 -13.06
N LEU A 41 11.06 -17.60 -12.61
CA LEU A 41 11.70 -16.34 -12.97
C LEU A 41 11.97 -16.26 -14.47
N LYS A 42 12.43 -17.35 -15.09
CA LYS A 42 12.64 -17.39 -16.54
C LYS A 42 11.34 -17.17 -17.32
N GLY A 43 10.24 -17.80 -16.87
CA GLY A 43 8.92 -17.58 -17.45
C GLY A 43 8.46 -16.12 -17.33
N LEU A 44 8.65 -15.50 -16.16
CA LEU A 44 8.33 -14.09 -15.91
C LEU A 44 9.16 -13.15 -16.80
N GLU A 45 10.46 -13.40 -16.93
CA GLU A 45 11.36 -12.66 -17.81
C GLU A 45 10.86 -12.69 -19.26
N LEU A 46 10.54 -13.89 -19.76
CA LEU A 46 10.03 -14.07 -21.12
C LEU A 46 8.70 -13.34 -21.34
N GLN A 47 7.80 -13.34 -20.35
CA GLN A 47 6.57 -12.55 -20.45
C GLN A 47 6.84 -11.05 -20.53
N LEU A 48 7.78 -10.53 -19.74
CA LEU A 48 8.16 -9.12 -19.76
C LEU A 48 8.77 -8.70 -21.09
N CYS A 49 9.58 -9.55 -21.73
CA CYS A 49 10.10 -9.33 -23.09
C CYS A 49 8.99 -9.22 -24.14
N LEU A 50 7.83 -9.82 -23.90
CA LEU A 50 6.64 -9.74 -24.75
C LEU A 50 5.71 -8.57 -24.37
N ASP A 51 6.17 -7.63 -23.54
CA ASP A 51 5.38 -6.53 -22.98
C ASP A 51 4.19 -7.00 -22.12
N CYS A 52 4.18 -8.26 -21.67
CA CYS A 52 3.11 -8.86 -20.89
C CYS A 52 3.47 -8.89 -19.40
N SER A 53 2.84 -8.02 -18.61
CA SER A 53 3.05 -7.92 -17.16
C SER A 53 1.99 -8.60 -16.31
N HIS A 54 1.04 -9.31 -16.92
CA HIS A 54 -0.15 -9.80 -16.22
C HIS A 54 0.20 -10.70 -15.03
N HIS A 55 1.16 -11.61 -15.18
CA HIS A 55 1.53 -12.53 -14.11
C HIS A 55 2.31 -11.83 -12.99
N VAL A 56 3.20 -10.88 -13.34
CA VAL A 56 3.86 -9.99 -12.35
C VAL A 56 2.81 -9.23 -11.54
N GLU A 57 1.84 -8.61 -12.22
CA GLU A 57 0.74 -7.90 -11.57
C GLU A 57 -0.12 -8.84 -10.70
N ARG A 58 -0.35 -10.07 -11.16
CA ARG A 58 -1.09 -11.08 -10.40
C ARG A 58 -0.36 -11.41 -9.09
N LEU A 59 0.91 -11.77 -9.15
CA LEU A 59 1.75 -12.07 -7.98
C LEU A 59 1.81 -10.90 -6.98
N LEU A 60 1.98 -9.68 -7.49
CA LEU A 60 2.07 -8.48 -6.66
C LEU A 60 0.74 -8.14 -5.98
N PHE A 61 -0.38 -8.28 -6.69
CA PHE A 61 -1.64 -7.65 -6.28
C PHE A 61 -2.79 -8.60 -5.95
N VAL A 62 -2.64 -9.89 -6.20
CA VAL A 62 -3.61 -10.93 -5.85
C VAL A 62 -2.92 -11.89 -4.88
N ARG A 63 -3.14 -11.68 -3.57
CA ARG A 63 -2.45 -12.44 -2.51
C ARG A 63 -2.61 -13.96 -2.69
N GLN A 64 -3.77 -14.43 -3.15
CA GLN A 64 -4.05 -15.86 -3.39
C GLN A 64 -3.23 -16.49 -4.53
N SER A 65 -2.62 -15.67 -5.39
CA SER A 65 -1.79 -16.17 -6.49
C SER A 65 -0.32 -16.35 -6.11
N ARG A 66 0.07 -15.95 -4.91
CA ARG A 66 1.44 -16.08 -4.42
C ARG A 66 1.71 -17.52 -3.97
N PRO A 67 2.99 -17.95 -3.92
CA PRO A 67 3.33 -19.23 -3.32
C PRO A 67 2.79 -19.36 -1.89
N ALA A 68 2.30 -20.56 -1.54
CA ALA A 68 1.77 -20.84 -0.21
C ALA A 68 2.85 -20.70 0.89
N SER A 69 4.09 -21.04 0.57
CA SER A 69 5.23 -20.80 1.45
C SER A 69 5.59 -19.30 1.44
N GLN A 70 5.57 -18.69 2.64
CA GLN A 70 5.98 -17.30 2.83
C GLN A 70 7.46 -17.10 2.49
N GLN A 71 8.32 -18.06 2.84
CA GLN A 71 9.74 -18.02 2.46
C GLN A 71 9.92 -18.07 0.94
N LEU A 72 9.16 -18.91 0.26
CA LEU A 72 9.20 -18.99 -1.21
C LEU A 72 8.71 -17.69 -1.84
N SER A 73 7.68 -17.06 -1.28
CA SER A 73 7.20 -15.74 -1.71
C SER A 73 8.27 -14.65 -1.51
N LEU A 74 8.95 -14.62 -0.37
CA LEU A 74 10.04 -13.66 -0.12
C LEU A 74 11.17 -13.83 -1.13
N ASN A 75 11.67 -15.06 -1.29
CA ASN A 75 12.73 -15.38 -2.24
C ASN A 75 12.34 -15.02 -3.68
N LEU A 76 11.10 -15.30 -4.07
CA LEU A 76 10.56 -14.91 -5.38
C LEU A 76 10.57 -13.38 -5.56
N PHE A 77 10.07 -12.60 -4.61
CA PHE A 77 10.02 -11.14 -4.75
C PHE A 77 11.42 -10.50 -4.78
N MET A 78 12.35 -11.01 -3.98
CA MET A 78 13.74 -10.57 -4.01
C MET A 78 14.36 -10.85 -5.38
N ALA A 79 14.22 -12.07 -5.90
CA ALA A 79 14.78 -12.42 -7.21
C ALA A 79 14.07 -11.71 -8.39
N MET A 80 12.77 -11.45 -8.27
CA MET A 80 12.04 -10.66 -9.26
C MET A 80 12.59 -9.24 -9.39
N ALA A 81 13.19 -8.67 -8.34
CA ALA A 81 13.71 -7.30 -8.35
C ALA A 81 14.79 -7.07 -9.42
N ASP A 82 15.43 -8.13 -9.90
CA ASP A 82 16.50 -8.05 -10.90
C ASP A 82 16.02 -8.36 -12.33
N LEU A 83 14.74 -8.69 -12.51
CA LEU A 83 14.21 -8.99 -13.84
C LEU A 83 14.34 -7.78 -14.79
N PRO A 84 14.81 -7.99 -16.03
CA PRO A 84 14.85 -6.94 -17.03
C PRO A 84 13.43 -6.54 -17.43
N ASN A 85 13.28 -5.32 -17.98
CA ASN A 85 12.00 -4.80 -18.49
C ASN A 85 10.87 -4.65 -17.45
N LEU A 86 11.14 -4.85 -16.15
CA LEU A 86 10.21 -4.45 -15.10
C LEU A 86 10.03 -2.94 -15.08
N ARG A 87 8.76 -2.54 -15.05
CA ARG A 87 8.34 -1.14 -14.94
C ARG A 87 8.59 -0.62 -13.53
N ASP A 88 8.84 0.68 -13.41
CA ASP A 88 9.17 1.33 -12.14
C ASP A 88 8.15 1.05 -11.04
N HIS A 89 6.86 1.12 -11.35
CA HIS A 89 5.81 0.82 -10.37
C HIS A 89 5.78 -0.65 -9.96
N HIS A 90 6.19 -1.60 -10.82
CA HIS A 90 6.33 -3.00 -10.40
C HIS A 90 7.50 -3.15 -9.43
N ARG A 91 8.64 -2.49 -9.69
CA ARG A 91 9.79 -2.49 -8.78
C ARG A 91 9.44 -1.87 -7.43
N PHE A 92 8.68 -0.79 -7.44
CA PHE A 92 8.13 -0.18 -6.24
C PHE A 92 7.26 -1.17 -5.44
N TYR A 93 6.31 -1.85 -6.09
CA TYR A 93 5.45 -2.80 -5.39
C TYR A 93 6.14 -4.13 -5.02
N LEU A 94 7.23 -4.50 -5.70
CA LEU A 94 8.12 -5.58 -5.25
C LEU A 94 8.75 -5.23 -3.90
N LEU A 95 9.27 -4.01 -3.72
CA LEU A 95 9.79 -3.56 -2.41
C LEU A 95 8.72 -3.69 -1.31
N ILE A 96 7.49 -3.24 -1.58
CA ILE A 96 6.37 -3.36 -0.63
C ILE A 96 6.04 -4.83 -0.34
N ALA A 97 6.02 -5.68 -1.35
CA ALA A 97 5.74 -7.11 -1.20
C ALA A 97 6.83 -7.85 -0.42
N THR A 98 8.10 -7.59 -0.72
CA THR A 98 9.27 -8.11 0.01
C THR A 98 9.19 -7.76 1.50
N ILE A 99 8.92 -6.49 1.83
CA ILE A 99 8.84 -6.06 3.24
C ILE A 99 7.65 -6.70 3.95
N HIS A 100 6.48 -6.81 3.30
CA HIS A 100 5.35 -7.50 3.90
C HIS A 100 5.63 -8.99 4.14
N SER A 101 6.33 -9.67 3.22
CA SER A 101 6.75 -11.06 3.41
C SER A 101 7.79 -11.20 4.52
N ALA A 102 8.77 -10.30 4.60
CA ALA A 102 9.76 -10.26 5.68
C ALA A 102 9.10 -10.02 7.05
N LEU A 103 8.09 -9.13 7.13
CA LEU A 103 7.29 -8.94 8.35
C LEU A 103 6.56 -10.21 8.78
N GLN A 104 5.99 -10.97 7.83
CA GLN A 104 5.29 -12.22 8.13
C GLN A 104 6.22 -13.31 8.66
N LEU A 105 7.47 -13.32 8.19
CA LEU A 105 8.52 -14.25 8.61
C LEU A 105 9.30 -13.76 9.85
N ASP A 106 9.02 -12.54 10.32
CA ASP A 106 9.85 -11.81 11.30
C ASP A 106 11.36 -11.77 10.95
N ASP A 107 11.66 -11.65 9.65
CA ASP A 107 13.04 -11.60 9.14
C ASP A 107 13.64 -10.21 9.37
N ALA A 108 14.24 -10.02 10.55
CA ALA A 108 14.86 -8.76 10.96
C ALA A 108 16.01 -8.31 10.03
N ALA A 109 16.75 -9.25 9.44
CA ALA A 109 17.86 -8.94 8.55
C ALA A 109 17.34 -8.33 7.24
N CYS A 110 16.35 -8.98 6.61
CA CYS A 110 15.70 -8.47 5.41
C CYS A 110 15.04 -7.10 5.67
N LEU A 111 14.35 -6.95 6.80
CA LEU A 111 13.76 -5.64 7.17
C LEU A 111 14.82 -4.56 7.31
N THR A 112 15.95 -4.85 7.94
CA THR A 112 17.07 -3.91 8.10
C THR A 112 17.66 -3.49 6.76
N GLU A 113 17.84 -4.44 5.84
CA GLU A 113 18.36 -4.20 4.49
C GLU A 113 17.45 -3.26 3.68
N PHE A 114 16.14 -3.50 3.67
CA PHE A 114 15.20 -2.78 2.80
C PHE A 114 14.59 -1.52 3.42
N LYS A 115 14.65 -1.34 4.75
CA LYS A 115 14.10 -0.16 5.46
C LYS A 115 14.61 1.19 4.96
N PRO A 116 15.90 1.38 4.59
CA PRO A 116 16.38 2.65 4.02
C PRO A 116 15.66 3.02 2.71
N ARG A 117 15.52 2.05 1.79
CA ARG A 117 14.82 2.25 0.50
C ARG A 117 13.34 2.55 0.72
N LEU A 118 12.69 1.85 1.66
CA LEU A 118 11.30 2.13 2.01
C LEU A 118 11.14 3.53 2.62
N SER A 119 12.04 3.93 3.51
CA SER A 119 12.04 5.27 4.13
C SER A 119 12.17 6.37 3.08
N GLN A 120 13.07 6.19 2.10
CA GLN A 120 13.22 7.10 0.98
C GLN A 120 11.92 7.20 0.16
N ALA A 121 11.28 6.07 -0.15
CA ALA A 121 10.04 6.03 -0.89
C ALA A 121 8.84 6.62 -0.12
N ALA A 122 8.84 6.50 1.22
CA ALA A 122 7.82 7.07 2.10
C ALA A 122 7.91 8.60 2.20
N CYS A 123 9.08 9.19 1.91
CA CYS A 123 9.29 10.64 1.76
C CYS A 123 8.61 11.45 2.86
N LEU A 124 9.06 11.27 4.10
CA LEU A 124 8.41 11.83 5.29
C LEU A 124 8.66 13.34 5.47
N GLU A 125 9.77 13.87 4.96
CA GLU A 125 10.18 15.25 5.22
C GLU A 125 9.50 16.27 4.32
N HIS A 126 9.34 16.00 3.01
CA HIS A 126 8.72 16.91 2.06
C HIS A 126 8.03 16.12 0.94
N ALA A 127 6.70 15.99 0.99
CA ALA A 127 5.97 15.41 -0.13
C ALA A 127 5.98 16.42 -1.31
N PRO A 128 6.56 16.09 -2.47
CA PRO A 128 6.65 17.03 -3.59
C PRO A 128 5.28 17.19 -4.24
N SER A 129 4.46 18.12 -3.73
CA SER A 129 3.05 18.33 -4.13
C SER A 129 2.85 18.43 -5.65
N ARG A 130 3.79 19.07 -6.36
CA ARG A 130 3.77 19.16 -7.84
C ARG A 130 3.92 17.81 -8.54
N LYS A 131 4.71 16.87 -8.00
CA LYS A 131 4.89 15.52 -8.56
C LYS A 131 3.69 14.62 -8.31
N LEU A 132 2.79 15.00 -7.41
CA LEU A 132 1.57 14.27 -7.09
C LEU A 132 0.39 14.67 -8.00
N ILE A 133 0.50 15.77 -8.74
CA ILE A 133 -0.54 16.24 -9.66
C ILE A 133 -0.18 15.78 -11.08
N VAL A 134 -0.40 14.49 -11.34
CA VAL A 134 -0.11 13.87 -12.63
C VAL A 134 -1.27 12.98 -13.07
N SER A 135 -1.43 12.81 -14.39
CA SER A 135 -2.36 11.79 -14.91
C SER A 135 -1.74 10.41 -14.75
N GLY A 136 -2.52 9.41 -14.35
CA GLY A 136 -2.01 8.04 -14.26
C GLY A 136 -3.05 7.06 -13.74
N ARG A 137 -2.78 5.77 -13.93
CA ARG A 137 -3.57 4.70 -13.31
C ARG A 137 -3.20 4.57 -11.84
N ASN A 138 -4.09 4.00 -11.05
CA ASN A 138 -3.94 3.81 -9.60
C ASN A 138 -2.51 3.47 -9.15
N ARG A 139 -2.03 2.28 -9.53
CA ARG A 139 -0.74 1.71 -9.10
C ARG A 139 0.47 2.38 -9.74
N GLU A 140 0.28 3.03 -10.87
CA GLU A 140 1.33 3.81 -11.54
C GLU A 140 1.48 5.21 -10.92
N HIS A 141 0.48 5.66 -10.15
CA HIS A 141 0.41 7.04 -9.69
C HIS A 141 1.30 7.29 -8.45
N PRO A 142 2.16 8.33 -8.45
CA PRO A 142 3.05 8.65 -7.35
C PRO A 142 2.36 8.80 -5.99
N PHE A 143 1.19 9.44 -5.94
CA PHE A 143 0.39 9.52 -4.71
C PHE A 143 0.04 8.15 -4.11
N LYS A 144 -0.43 7.21 -4.94
CA LYS A 144 -0.79 5.87 -4.46
C LYS A 144 0.45 5.14 -3.94
N GLN A 145 1.58 5.28 -4.62
CA GLN A 145 2.85 4.70 -4.19
C GLN A 145 3.32 5.31 -2.86
N LEU A 146 3.30 6.64 -2.73
CA LEU A 146 3.65 7.33 -1.49
C LEU A 146 2.82 6.83 -0.30
N ILE A 147 1.49 6.77 -0.46
CA ILE A 147 0.60 6.27 0.59
C ILE A 147 0.84 4.78 0.89
N SER A 148 1.11 3.96 -0.13
CA SER A 148 1.49 2.55 0.06
C SER A 148 2.81 2.41 0.82
N ALA A 149 3.83 3.22 0.52
CA ALA A 149 5.11 3.19 1.21
C ALA A 149 4.98 3.61 2.67
N ARG A 150 4.25 4.69 2.96
CA ARG A 150 4.00 5.15 4.33
C ARG A 150 3.22 4.13 5.15
N SER A 151 2.19 3.53 4.56
CA SER A 151 1.41 2.46 5.21
C SER A 151 2.28 1.22 5.49
N CYS A 152 3.16 0.83 4.57
CA CYS A 152 4.10 -0.26 4.78
C CYS A 152 5.14 0.06 5.86
N LEU A 153 5.69 1.29 5.84
CA LEU A 153 6.66 1.76 6.83
C LEU A 153 6.04 1.83 8.24
N LEU A 154 4.76 2.16 8.34
CA LEU A 154 4.02 2.10 9.60
C LEU A 154 4.03 0.67 10.16
N GLN A 155 3.85 -0.37 9.35
CA GLN A 155 3.89 -1.76 9.85
C GLN A 155 5.27 -2.12 10.41
N VAL A 156 6.35 -1.66 9.77
CA VAL A 156 7.72 -1.82 10.29
C VAL A 156 7.90 -1.09 11.61
N ALA A 157 7.41 0.16 11.71
CA ALA A 157 7.50 0.94 12.95
C ALA A 157 6.68 0.34 14.10
N LEU A 158 5.50 -0.22 13.81
CA LEU A 158 4.68 -0.94 14.79
C LEU A 158 5.41 -2.18 15.31
N ARG A 159 5.99 -2.98 14.42
CA ARG A 159 6.81 -4.16 14.77
C ARG A 159 8.02 -3.78 15.64
N ASP A 160 8.68 -2.68 15.30
CA ASP A 160 9.81 -2.14 16.07
C ASP A 160 9.39 -1.39 17.35
N GLN A 161 8.09 -1.33 17.67
CA GLN A 161 7.53 -0.61 18.83
C GLN A 161 7.95 0.87 18.87
N ASN A 162 8.16 1.47 17.70
CA ASN A 162 8.69 2.82 17.59
C ASN A 162 7.56 3.83 17.42
N MET A 163 7.02 4.31 18.54
CA MET A 163 5.91 5.28 18.53
C MET A 163 6.29 6.60 17.88
N VAL A 164 7.52 7.07 18.07
CA VAL A 164 8.03 8.30 17.45
C VAL A 164 8.00 8.19 15.92
N ALA A 165 8.43 7.06 15.37
CA ALA A 165 8.33 6.80 13.93
C ALA A 165 6.88 6.72 13.46
N CYS A 166 6.00 6.05 14.22
CA CYS A 166 4.56 5.99 13.91
C CYS A 166 3.94 7.39 13.83
N GLN A 167 4.24 8.25 14.80
CA GLN A 167 3.79 9.64 14.83
C GLN A 167 4.34 10.45 13.65
N ARG A 168 5.65 10.35 13.36
CA ARG A 168 6.25 11.04 12.19
C ARG A 168 5.57 10.65 10.88
N ILE A 169 5.25 9.37 10.70
CA ILE A 169 4.52 8.89 9.51
C ILE A 169 3.11 9.48 9.46
N ALA A 170 2.41 9.49 10.60
CA ALA A 170 1.07 10.03 10.69
C ALA A 170 1.03 11.55 10.44
N PHE A 171 1.94 12.32 11.03
CA PHE A 171 2.09 13.75 10.79
C PHE A 171 2.34 14.06 9.31
N ALA A 172 3.27 13.34 8.68
CA ALA A 172 3.55 13.52 7.25
C ALA A 172 2.32 13.23 6.37
N ASN A 173 1.43 12.30 6.78
CA ASN A 173 0.17 12.04 6.08
C ASN A 173 -0.89 13.11 6.36
N LEU A 174 -0.92 13.67 7.56
CA LEU A 174 -1.86 14.74 7.93
C LEU A 174 -1.56 16.01 7.13
N GLU A 175 -0.29 16.42 7.09
CA GLU A 175 0.19 17.54 6.29
C GLU A 175 -0.11 17.32 4.79
N LEU A 176 0.15 16.11 4.29
CA LEU A 176 -0.19 15.75 2.92
C LEU A 176 -1.69 15.88 2.67
N LEU A 177 -2.54 15.36 3.56
CA LEU A 177 -3.99 15.43 3.42
C LEU A 177 -4.49 16.88 3.37
N GLU A 178 -3.92 17.76 4.18
CA GLU A 178 -4.32 19.17 4.30
C GLU A 178 -3.89 20.03 3.11
N MET A 179 -2.71 19.76 2.53
CA MET A 179 -2.15 20.56 1.44
C MET A 179 -2.56 20.07 0.03
N LEU A 180 -3.03 18.83 -0.09
CA LEU A 180 -3.24 18.19 -1.38
C LEU A 180 -4.50 18.70 -2.10
N PRO A 181 -4.40 19.15 -3.36
CA PRO A 181 -5.57 19.52 -4.14
C PRO A 181 -6.30 18.27 -4.66
N TRP A 182 -7.22 17.72 -3.86
CA TRP A 182 -7.92 16.46 -4.15
C TRP A 182 -8.63 16.41 -5.50
N THR A 183 -9.16 17.55 -5.96
CA THR A 183 -9.82 17.68 -7.26
C THR A 183 -8.89 17.42 -8.44
N LYS A 184 -7.57 17.59 -8.24
CA LYS A 184 -6.53 17.37 -9.25
C LYS A 184 -6.03 15.92 -9.30
N LEU A 185 -6.32 15.11 -8.28
CA LEU A 185 -6.00 13.68 -8.30
C LEU A 185 -7.05 12.90 -9.09
N PRO A 186 -6.68 11.83 -9.83
CA PRO A 186 -7.65 10.91 -10.39
C PRO A 186 -8.56 10.31 -9.31
N ALA A 187 -9.86 10.20 -9.58
CA ALA A 187 -10.84 9.76 -8.57
C ALA A 187 -10.52 8.36 -8.01
N ASP A 188 -10.17 7.41 -8.89
CA ASP A 188 -9.80 6.06 -8.49
C ASP A 188 -8.51 6.01 -7.66
N VAL A 189 -7.55 6.89 -7.95
CA VAL A 189 -6.31 7.04 -7.17
C VAL A 189 -6.62 7.49 -5.75
N LEU A 190 -7.44 8.52 -5.59
CA LEU A 190 -7.80 9.04 -4.28
C LEU A 190 -8.61 8.01 -3.48
N LEU A 191 -9.70 7.49 -4.06
CA LEU A 191 -10.60 6.55 -3.40
C LEU A 191 -9.86 5.30 -2.89
N ARG A 192 -9.09 4.62 -3.76
CA ARG A 192 -8.38 3.40 -3.36
C ARG A 192 -7.14 3.66 -2.50
N SER A 193 -6.72 4.91 -2.33
CA SER A 193 -5.65 5.28 -1.39
C SER A 193 -6.19 5.54 0.02
N THR A 194 -7.49 5.82 0.15
CA THR A 194 -8.12 6.27 1.40
C THR A 194 -7.86 5.33 2.56
N THR A 195 -8.08 4.02 2.43
CA THR A 195 -7.86 3.09 3.55
C THR A 195 -6.43 3.16 4.09
N ASN A 196 -5.42 3.09 3.21
CA ASN A 196 -4.02 3.15 3.64
C ASN A 196 -3.65 4.52 4.22
N LEU A 197 -4.19 5.60 3.65
CA LEU A 197 -3.99 6.94 4.17
C LEU A 197 -4.57 7.07 5.59
N VAL A 198 -5.81 6.65 5.79
CA VAL A 198 -6.52 6.72 7.08
C VAL A 198 -5.82 5.85 8.12
N LYS A 199 -5.45 4.60 7.77
CA LYS A 199 -4.66 3.73 8.67
C LYS A 199 -3.35 4.39 9.10
N ALA A 200 -2.67 5.04 8.16
CA ALA A 200 -1.41 5.71 8.43
C ALA A 200 -1.57 7.00 9.27
N LEU A 201 -2.78 7.54 9.43
CA LEU A 201 -3.10 8.69 10.28
C LEU A 201 -3.47 8.29 11.72
N LEU A 202 -3.91 7.05 11.94
CA LEU A 202 -4.39 6.59 13.25
C LEU A 202 -3.40 6.85 14.41
N PRO A 203 -2.07 6.77 14.25
CA PRO A 203 -1.14 7.13 15.32
C PRO A 203 -1.20 8.60 15.76
N CYS A 204 -1.70 9.53 14.94
CA CYS A 204 -1.96 10.91 15.39
C CYS A 204 -3.26 11.03 16.19
N CYS A 205 -4.20 10.10 16.07
CA CYS A 205 -5.49 10.18 16.75
C CYS A 205 -5.41 9.94 18.26
N VAL A 206 -4.33 9.27 18.71
CA VAL A 206 -4.05 9.08 20.15
C VAL A 206 -3.43 10.32 20.81
N LEU A 207 -3.02 11.32 20.01
CA LEU A 207 -2.53 12.58 20.54
C LEU A 207 -3.72 13.54 20.64
N ASP A 208 -4.16 13.85 21.87
CA ASP A 208 -5.31 14.73 22.13
C ASP A 208 -5.23 16.04 21.32
N GLN A 209 -4.06 16.68 21.31
CA GLN A 209 -3.82 17.94 20.60
C GLN A 209 -4.01 17.85 19.09
N GLN A 210 -3.86 16.66 18.50
CA GLN A 210 -3.97 16.45 17.05
C GLN A 210 -5.31 15.83 16.65
N ARG A 211 -6.04 15.22 17.60
CA ARG A 211 -7.29 14.50 17.32
C ARG A 211 -8.31 15.36 16.57
N GLY A 212 -8.52 16.60 17.00
CA GLY A 212 -9.44 17.53 16.33
C GLY A 212 -9.00 17.94 14.92
N ARG A 213 -7.69 18.11 14.70
CA ARG A 213 -7.11 18.42 13.39
C ARG A 213 -7.29 17.25 12.42
N VAL A 214 -6.99 16.03 12.89
CA VAL A 214 -7.22 14.81 12.10
C VAL A 214 -8.70 14.65 11.77
N GLN A 215 -9.59 14.80 12.74
CA GLN A 215 -11.03 14.69 12.52
C GLN A 215 -11.53 15.67 11.46
N THR A 216 -11.12 16.94 11.54
CA THR A 216 -11.48 17.97 10.56
C THR A 216 -11.02 17.59 9.16
N SER A 217 -9.77 17.15 9.02
CA SER A 217 -9.18 16.76 7.73
C SER A 217 -9.85 15.50 7.14
N LEU A 218 -10.20 14.52 7.99
CA LEU A 218 -10.93 13.32 7.58
C LEU A 218 -12.38 13.62 7.19
N SER A 219 -13.08 14.51 7.89
CA SER A 219 -14.45 14.93 7.54
C SER A 219 -14.49 15.64 6.19
N ARG A 220 -13.50 16.51 5.91
CA ARG A 220 -13.37 17.13 4.58
C ARG A 220 -13.12 16.08 3.48
N LEU A 221 -12.30 15.07 3.77
CA LEU A 221 -12.06 13.97 2.83
C LEU A 221 -13.34 13.15 2.60
N GLU A 222 -14.13 12.89 3.64
CA GLU A 222 -15.41 12.18 3.56
C GLU A 222 -16.39 12.93 2.64
N GLN A 223 -16.55 14.24 2.85
CA GLN A 223 -17.41 15.08 2.02
C GLN A 223 -17.00 15.02 0.55
N GLN A 224 -15.68 15.11 0.28
CA GLN A 224 -15.15 15.01 -1.07
C GLN A 224 -15.44 13.64 -1.69
N LEU A 225 -15.19 12.56 -0.93
CA LEU A 225 -15.36 11.19 -1.39
C LEU A 225 -16.81 10.77 -1.54
N SER A 226 -17.76 11.47 -0.91
CA SER A 226 -19.21 11.26 -1.04
C SER A 226 -19.79 11.83 -2.34
N GLY A 227 -19.10 12.78 -2.99
CA GLY A 227 -19.57 13.39 -4.24
C GLY A 227 -19.73 12.42 -5.42
N ALA A 228 -20.53 12.82 -6.41
CA ALA A 228 -20.95 11.99 -7.55
C ALA A 228 -19.79 11.46 -8.42
N ARG A 229 -18.65 12.18 -8.43
CA ARG A 229 -17.41 11.76 -9.12
C ARG A 229 -16.95 10.35 -8.74
N PHE A 230 -17.32 9.86 -7.56
CA PHE A 230 -16.88 8.58 -7.04
C PHE A 230 -17.93 7.48 -7.11
N ASP A 231 -19.18 7.75 -7.51
CA ASP A 231 -20.30 6.78 -7.46
C ASP A 231 -19.96 5.44 -8.11
N ALA A 232 -19.64 5.45 -9.40
CA ALA A 232 -19.30 4.24 -10.15
C ALA A 232 -18.08 3.51 -9.58
N LEU A 233 -17.12 4.25 -9.03
CA LEU A 233 -15.91 3.68 -8.44
C LEU A 233 -16.22 3.00 -7.12
N ARG A 234 -17.05 3.60 -6.26
CA ARG A 234 -17.51 3.02 -5.00
C ARG A 234 -18.24 1.70 -5.25
N SER A 235 -19.15 1.67 -6.22
CA SER A 235 -19.89 0.43 -6.58
C SER A 235 -19.00 -0.68 -7.15
N SER A 236 -17.87 -0.34 -7.79
CA SER A 236 -16.96 -1.32 -8.40
C SER A 236 -15.78 -1.73 -7.52
N ALA A 237 -15.56 -1.05 -6.39
CA ALA A 237 -14.47 -1.35 -5.48
C ALA A 237 -14.77 -2.64 -4.70
N ARG A 238 -13.74 -3.45 -4.45
CA ARG A 238 -13.87 -4.65 -3.61
C ARG A 238 -13.97 -4.32 -2.13
N GLU A 239 -13.41 -3.18 -1.74
CA GLU A 239 -13.38 -2.69 -0.36
C GLU A 239 -14.20 -1.40 -0.28
N ASP A 240 -15.00 -1.26 0.79
CA ASP A 240 -15.72 -0.02 1.05
C ASP A 240 -14.82 0.98 1.78
N HIS A 241 -14.01 1.69 0.99
CA HIS A 241 -13.06 2.69 1.47
C HIS A 241 -13.74 3.88 2.17
N LEU A 242 -14.98 4.23 1.77
CA LEU A 242 -15.73 5.33 2.37
C LEU A 242 -16.33 4.90 3.71
N LEU A 243 -16.86 3.68 3.80
CA LEU A 243 -17.32 3.12 5.07
C LEU A 243 -16.19 3.05 6.09
N PHE A 244 -15.00 2.58 5.70
CA PHE A 244 -13.85 2.56 6.61
C PHE A 244 -13.50 3.95 7.16
N LEU A 245 -13.48 4.97 6.30
CA LEU A 245 -13.27 6.36 6.73
C LEU A 245 -14.37 6.83 7.72
N ARG A 246 -15.63 6.53 7.43
CA ARG A 246 -16.77 6.87 8.31
C ARG A 246 -16.69 6.15 9.65
N SER A 247 -16.24 4.90 9.69
CA SER A 247 -16.01 4.17 10.94
C SER A 247 -14.96 4.83 11.82
N VAL A 248 -13.87 5.34 11.22
CA VAL A 248 -12.84 6.08 11.96
C VAL A 248 -13.36 7.43 12.46
N LEU A 249 -14.16 8.14 11.68
CA LEU A 249 -14.81 9.37 12.12
C LEU A 249 -15.77 9.14 13.29
N ALA A 250 -16.61 8.11 13.21
CA ALA A 250 -17.52 7.75 14.31
C ALA A 250 -16.74 7.35 15.58
N TRP A 251 -15.59 6.68 15.43
CA TRP A 251 -14.70 6.38 16.55
C TRP A 251 -14.09 7.65 17.17
N LEU A 252 -13.67 8.62 16.35
CA LEU A 252 -13.17 9.92 16.84
C LEU A 252 -14.25 10.68 17.63
N ASP A 253 -15.49 10.65 17.17
CA ASP A 253 -16.63 11.23 17.88
C ASP A 253 -16.90 10.50 19.20
N ALA A 254 -16.87 9.17 19.21
CA ALA A 254 -17.04 8.38 20.43
C ALA A 254 -15.96 8.69 21.48
N VAL A 255 -14.70 8.79 21.07
CA VAL A 255 -13.59 9.19 21.97
C VAL A 255 -13.80 10.60 22.51
N LYS A 256 -14.29 11.54 21.69
CA LYS A 256 -14.56 12.91 22.11
C LYS A 256 -15.71 12.99 23.13
N THR A 257 -16.76 12.19 22.94
CA THR A 257 -17.95 12.22 23.81
C THR A 257 -17.74 11.42 25.10
N ASN A 258 -17.13 10.25 25.01
CA ASN A 258 -17.07 9.27 26.11
C ASN A 258 -15.70 9.21 26.79
N GLY A 259 -14.70 9.92 26.27
CA GLY A 259 -13.29 9.75 26.66
C GLY A 259 -12.64 8.53 26.01
N GLU A 260 -11.35 8.34 26.28
CA GLU A 260 -10.63 7.14 25.83
C GLU A 260 -11.01 5.93 26.68
N SER A 261 -11.26 4.78 26.02
CA SER A 261 -11.52 3.51 26.67
C SER A 261 -10.64 2.40 26.10
N VAL A 262 -10.49 1.30 26.84
CA VAL A 262 -9.72 0.13 26.39
C VAL A 262 -10.33 -0.47 25.12
N GLU A 263 -11.66 -0.49 25.02
CA GLU A 263 -12.40 -0.97 23.85
C GLU A 263 -12.10 -0.12 22.61
N LEU A 264 -12.13 1.20 22.76
CA LEU A 264 -11.82 2.13 21.67
C LEU A 264 -10.36 2.01 21.24
N LEU A 265 -9.42 1.84 22.16
CA LEU A 265 -8.01 1.59 21.84
C LEU A 265 -7.82 0.25 21.12
N ASN A 266 -8.50 -0.80 21.55
CA ASN A 266 -8.46 -2.11 20.89
C ASN A 266 -9.02 -2.05 19.46
N GLN A 267 -10.10 -1.29 19.25
CA GLN A 267 -10.65 -1.05 17.92
C GLN A 267 -9.63 -0.35 17.01
N LEU A 268 -8.97 0.71 17.50
CA LEU A 268 -7.91 1.41 16.76
C LEU A 268 -6.75 0.47 16.39
N ARG A 269 -6.30 -0.38 17.33
CA ARG A 269 -5.24 -1.37 17.07
C ARG A 269 -5.61 -2.35 15.97
N SER A 270 -6.86 -2.81 15.92
CA SER A 270 -7.34 -3.68 14.85
C SER A 270 -7.26 -3.03 13.46
N TRP A 271 -7.46 -1.71 13.39
CA TRP A 271 -7.42 -0.97 12.12
C TRP A 271 -6.01 -0.65 11.64
N LEU A 272 -5.04 -0.50 12.54
CA LEU A 272 -3.64 -0.23 12.19
C LEU A 272 -3.01 -1.33 11.33
N LEU A 273 -3.47 -2.57 11.49
CA LEU A 273 -2.93 -3.70 10.76
C LEU A 273 -3.28 -3.63 9.27
N SER A 274 -2.25 -3.66 8.43
CA SER A 274 -2.34 -3.83 6.97
C SER A 274 -1.77 -5.17 6.50
N ASN A 275 -1.10 -5.86 7.42
CA ASN A 275 -0.53 -7.19 7.30
C ASN A 275 -0.94 -7.99 8.53
N ASP A 276 -1.13 -9.28 8.36
CA ASP A 276 -1.54 -10.22 9.40
C ASP A 276 -0.31 -10.79 10.15
N ALA A 277 0.82 -10.07 10.10
CA ALA A 277 2.07 -10.46 10.73
C ALA A 277 1.93 -10.37 12.27
N SER A 278 2.20 -11.48 12.96
CA SER A 278 2.09 -11.58 14.41
C SER A 278 3.00 -10.60 15.15
N SER A 279 4.21 -10.37 14.63
CA SER A 279 5.18 -9.40 15.19
C SER A 279 4.67 -7.96 15.13
N VAL A 280 3.95 -7.58 14.07
CA VAL A 280 3.31 -6.26 13.93
C VAL A 280 2.16 -6.13 14.93
N TRP A 281 1.35 -7.17 15.10
CA TRP A 281 0.27 -7.18 16.09
C TRP A 281 0.82 -7.07 17.52
N ALA A 282 1.81 -7.90 17.87
CA ALA A 282 2.46 -7.87 19.18
C ALA A 282 3.06 -6.49 19.47
N GLY A 283 3.79 -5.91 18.52
CA GLY A 283 4.34 -4.56 18.65
C GLY A 283 3.26 -3.49 18.82
N SER A 284 2.12 -3.61 18.12
CA SER A 284 0.98 -2.68 18.28
C SER A 284 0.33 -2.71 19.66
N GLN A 285 0.33 -3.88 20.32
CA GLN A 285 -0.21 -4.05 21.67
C GLN A 285 0.76 -3.53 22.75
N GLN A 286 2.06 -3.63 22.49
CA GLN A 286 3.12 -3.21 23.41
C GLN A 286 3.48 -1.73 23.29
N LEU A 287 3.07 -1.07 22.20
CA LEU A 287 3.21 0.38 22.05
C LEU A 287 2.50 1.10 23.19
N THR A 288 3.24 1.94 23.90
CA THR A 288 2.65 2.89 24.85
C THR A 288 1.99 4.00 24.05
N TRP A 289 0.68 3.88 23.87
CA TRP A 289 -0.15 4.86 23.15
C TRP A 289 -0.43 6.14 23.95
N ILE A 290 0.06 6.20 25.20
CA ILE A 290 -0.07 7.36 26.07
C ILE A 290 0.81 8.47 25.49
N GLY A 291 0.18 9.59 25.13
CA GLY A 291 0.88 10.77 24.63
C GLY A 291 1.97 11.18 25.61
N LEU A 292 3.23 11.08 25.20
CA LEU A 292 4.27 11.88 25.83
C LEU A 292 3.89 13.33 25.55
N ALA A 293 3.44 14.00 26.60
CA ALA A 293 3.10 15.42 26.61
C ALA A 293 4.27 16.29 26.16
#